data_AF-A0A968D9G8-F1
#
_entry.id   AF-A0A968D9G8-F1
#
_cell.length_a   1.000
_cell.length_b   1.000
_cell.length_c   1.000
_cell.angle_alpha   90.00
_cell.angle_beta   90.00
_cell.angle_gamma   90.00
#
_symmetry.space_group_name_H-M   'P 1'
#
loop_
_entity.id
_entity.type
_entity.pdbx_description
1 polymer ?
#
loop_
_entity_poly.entity_id
_entity_poly.type
_entity_poly.pdbx_seq_one_letter_code
_entity_poly.pdbx_strand_id
1 'polypeptide(L)'
;MNHKKYNDYFAPISSLIYSAVRVGVIAVTIGCVAPALGQVPIIQPGAPGEPGRRITVEEATDLAGIQFSAADVQFMQGMITHHAQALEMTVLVEERTTRDTMRLLAQRIALSQEDEITMMQDWLRSRNLEVPDLAAHHAHDAELMPGMASPEQMEALADAVGPAFDSLFLELMIEHHRGALTMVDSLLDQRGAAQDSVLYEFTADITADQSAEIERMDAMLAGFSPDPRVALSAGFLDAGEASLNMRLVASLSKPAGFFDPEHPAGRPMDREPPGLEDAEELVEEFEVDPGNANDQEDLDNERTEPRPSLLNFANSDLVFVGDVLVAGNYHGFNAYDISDPRFPTLLSSVVCPGGQGDVSIVGDLLIYSVEQTRGRLDCGLQGVAESSSQERFRGIRIFDVSDFELPRQVAAVQTCRGSHTHTVVTDPDDDGNFYVYGSGTSRVRSGEELEGCSDDSPFENPETALFRIDVIRVPMRNPQDARIVSRPFVFRDPESGVIAGLWDGGDHGPDTQDTRETDQCHDITVFPERGLAAGACSGNGLLFDISDPENPVRVDEVI
;
A
#
# COMPACT_ATOMS: atom_id res chain seq x y z
N MET A 1 -45.18 -12.28 70.67
CA MET A 1 -43.78 -12.28 71.16
C MET A 1 -42.98 -11.31 70.30
N ASN A 2 -42.42 -10.30 70.97
CA ASN A 2 -41.28 -9.41 70.66
C ASN A 2 -41.01 -8.94 69.22
N HIS A 3 -40.69 -7.67 68.95
CA HIS A 3 -40.98 -6.38 69.57
C HIS A 3 -40.40 -5.34 68.60
N LYS A 4 -41.25 -4.43 68.09
CA LYS A 4 -41.00 -2.97 67.89
C LYS A 4 -39.89 -2.54 66.89
N LYS A 5 -40.06 -1.51 66.05
CA LYS A 5 -41.03 -0.40 65.99
C LYS A 5 -40.91 0.27 64.60
N TYR A 6 -42.03 0.55 63.90
CA TYR A 6 -42.63 1.90 63.62
C TYR A 6 -41.73 2.80 62.74
N ASN A 7 -42.14 3.56 61.73
CA ASN A 7 -43.39 4.07 61.10
C ASN A 7 -42.88 4.92 59.91
N ASP A 8 -43.58 5.40 58.88
CA ASP A 8 -44.98 5.49 58.49
C ASP A 8 -45.01 5.87 57.00
N TYR A 9 -46.14 5.58 56.37
CA TYR A 9 -46.57 5.94 55.01
C TYR A 9 -46.73 7.46 54.80
N PHE A 10 -46.59 7.96 53.56
CA PHE A 10 -47.64 8.62 52.75
C PHE A 10 -47.11 9.19 51.41
N ALA A 11 -48.02 9.25 50.43
CA ALA A 11 -47.84 9.40 48.98
C ALA A 11 -47.63 10.87 48.49
N PRO A 12 -47.49 11.12 47.16
CA PRO A 12 -46.92 12.34 46.57
C PRO A 12 -47.95 13.47 46.34
N ILE A 13 -47.49 14.68 45.93
CA ILE A 13 -48.13 15.66 45.00
C ILE A 13 -47.58 17.09 45.21
N SER A 14 -47.51 17.84 44.10
CA SER A 14 -47.60 19.31 43.92
C SER A 14 -46.35 20.19 43.82
N SER A 15 -46.12 20.63 42.58
CA SER A 15 -45.65 21.96 42.15
C SER A 15 -46.25 23.12 42.96
N LEU A 16 -45.42 24.12 43.33
CA LEU A 16 -45.72 25.55 43.16
C LEU A 16 -44.53 26.46 43.51
N ILE A 17 -44.58 27.62 42.87
CA ILE A 17 -43.60 28.69 42.68
C ILE A 17 -43.59 29.69 43.86
N TYR A 18 -42.45 30.38 44.05
CA TYR A 18 -42.26 31.78 44.53
C TYR A 18 -41.32 31.99 45.74
N SER A 19 -40.14 32.52 45.40
CA SER A 19 -39.48 33.72 45.95
C SER A 19 -38.88 33.77 47.36
N ALA A 20 -37.54 33.87 47.33
CA ALA A 20 -36.69 34.90 47.92
C ALA A 20 -36.42 34.86 49.44
N VAL A 21 -35.16 34.60 49.81
CA VAL A 21 -34.17 35.59 50.30
C VAL A 21 -33.00 34.87 51.00
N ARG A 22 -31.77 35.18 50.53
CA ARG A 22 -30.44 35.09 51.18
C ARG A 22 -29.91 33.71 51.61
N VAL A 23 -28.71 33.38 51.12
CA VAL A 23 -27.44 33.44 51.86
C VAL A 23 -26.30 33.27 50.85
N GLY A 24 -25.28 34.12 50.95
CA GLY A 24 -24.13 34.10 50.05
C GLY A 24 -23.31 32.83 50.22
N VAL A 25 -23.03 32.18 49.09
CA VAL A 25 -21.94 31.23 48.95
C VAL A 25 -20.98 31.86 47.93
N ILE A 26 -19.80 32.23 48.41
CA ILE A 26 -18.65 32.52 47.53
C ILE A 26 -18.29 31.18 46.89
N ALA A 27 -18.78 30.94 45.68
CA ALA A 27 -18.28 29.87 44.84
C ALA A 27 -16.94 30.35 44.26
N VAL A 28 -15.85 29.89 44.86
CA VAL A 28 -14.54 29.91 44.20
C VAL A 28 -14.67 28.96 43.01
N THR A 29 -14.96 29.50 41.84
CA THR A 29 -14.77 28.78 40.58
C THR A 29 -13.28 28.58 40.39
N ILE A 30 -12.77 27.45 40.88
CA ILE A 30 -11.55 26.85 40.35
C ILE A 30 -11.92 26.51 38.91
N GLY A 31 -11.66 27.44 37.99
CA GLY A 31 -11.59 27.11 36.59
C GLY A 31 -10.46 26.10 36.46
N CYS A 32 -10.81 24.83 36.29
CA CYS A 32 -9.90 23.86 35.71
C CYS A 32 -9.56 24.39 34.32
N VAL A 33 -8.47 25.14 34.23
CA VAL A 33 -7.73 25.28 32.99
C VAL A 33 -7.12 23.90 32.78
N ALA A 34 -7.86 23.02 32.10
CA ALA A 34 -7.22 21.90 31.44
C ALA A 34 -6.17 22.52 30.52
N PRO A 35 -4.88 22.16 30.65
CA PRO A 35 -3.93 22.54 29.62
C PRO A 35 -4.47 21.93 28.32
N ALA A 36 -4.72 22.77 27.33
CA ALA A 36 -4.83 22.28 25.97
C ALA A 36 -3.53 21.52 25.70
N LEU A 37 -3.59 20.19 25.66
CA LEU A 37 -2.52 19.41 25.08
C LEU A 37 -2.37 19.95 23.67
N GLY A 38 -1.25 20.61 23.39
CA GLY A 38 -0.98 21.15 22.06
C GLY A 38 -1.10 20.00 21.07
N GLN A 39 -1.97 20.15 20.07
CA GLN A 39 -2.02 19.19 18.98
C GLN A 39 -0.61 19.07 18.38
N VAL A 40 -0.15 17.84 18.20
CA VAL A 40 1.14 17.57 17.56
C VAL A 40 1.14 18.26 16.18
N PRO A 41 2.23 18.97 15.82
CA PRO A 41 2.30 19.64 14.55
C PRO A 41 2.21 18.66 13.36
N ILE A 42 1.27 18.94 12.44
CA ILE A 42 1.27 18.36 11.10
C ILE A 42 1.94 19.37 10.17
N ILE A 43 3.04 18.95 9.53
CA ILE A 43 3.89 19.80 8.70
C ILE A 43 3.74 19.40 7.24
N GLN A 44 3.43 20.35 6.37
CA GLN A 44 3.67 20.23 4.94
C GLN A 44 4.96 20.98 4.62
N PRO A 45 6.05 20.28 4.27
CA PRO A 45 7.29 20.94 3.85
C PRO A 45 7.07 21.78 2.59
N GLY A 46 7.93 22.77 2.37
CA GLY A 46 7.98 23.52 1.12
C GLY A 46 8.92 22.86 0.11
N ALA A 47 9.14 23.56 -1.02
CA ALA A 47 10.21 23.21 -1.96
C ALA A 47 11.59 23.24 -1.27
N PRO A 48 12.63 22.60 -1.83
CA PRO A 48 13.96 22.58 -1.20
C PRO A 48 14.46 23.99 -0.82
N GLY A 49 14.75 24.19 0.46
CA GLY A 49 15.22 25.45 1.02
C GLY A 49 14.11 26.44 1.43
N GLU A 50 12.88 26.24 0.99
CA GLU A 50 11.73 27.07 1.37
C GLU A 50 11.13 26.62 2.72
N PRO A 51 10.52 27.54 3.48
CA PRO A 51 9.86 27.18 4.73
C PRO A 51 8.64 26.29 4.45
N GLY A 52 8.47 25.25 5.28
CA GLY A 52 7.22 24.51 5.36
C GLY A 52 6.12 25.29 6.08
N ARG A 53 4.91 24.74 6.06
CA ARG A 53 3.75 25.26 6.79
C ARG A 53 3.15 24.20 7.70
N ARG A 54 2.49 24.65 8.77
CA ARG A 54 1.61 23.78 9.55
C ARG A 54 0.27 23.68 8.84
N ILE A 55 -0.28 22.48 8.75
CA ILE A 55 -1.58 22.22 8.15
C ILE A 55 -2.53 21.64 9.19
N THR A 56 -3.83 21.82 8.99
CA THR A 56 -4.83 21.19 9.86
C THR A 56 -4.98 19.70 9.54
N VAL A 57 -5.67 18.96 10.41
CA VAL A 57 -6.02 17.56 10.13
C VAL A 57 -6.86 17.47 8.87
N GLU A 58 -7.84 18.38 8.72
CA GLU A 58 -8.73 18.43 7.56
C GLU A 58 -7.94 18.67 6.27
N GLU A 59 -7.00 19.60 6.25
CA GLU A 59 -6.12 19.83 5.10
C GLU A 59 -5.21 18.63 4.81
N ALA A 60 -4.71 17.94 5.84
CA ALA A 60 -3.89 16.73 5.67
C ALA A 60 -4.69 15.55 5.12
N THR A 61 -6.00 15.51 5.40
CA THR A 61 -6.93 14.46 4.94
C THR A 61 -7.60 14.80 3.60
N ASP A 62 -7.66 16.09 3.22
CA ASP A 62 -8.16 16.58 1.93
C ASP A 62 -7.11 16.35 0.81
N LEU A 63 -6.68 15.10 0.67
CA LEU A 63 -5.88 14.58 -0.44
C LEU A 63 -6.77 14.16 -1.62
N ALA A 64 -8.07 14.51 -1.59
CA ALA A 64 -9.13 13.90 -2.42
C ALA A 64 -9.76 14.86 -3.45
N GLY A 65 -9.10 15.98 -3.77
CA GLY A 65 -9.57 16.95 -4.77
C GLY A 65 -9.37 16.53 -6.23
N ILE A 66 -9.89 15.36 -6.63
CA ILE A 66 -10.03 14.78 -7.99
C ILE A 66 -8.74 14.23 -8.64
N GLN A 67 -8.60 12.90 -8.69
CA GLN A 67 -7.45 12.21 -9.32
C GLN A 67 -7.79 10.91 -10.07
N PHE A 68 -8.96 10.81 -10.73
CA PHE A 68 -9.25 9.66 -11.60
C PHE A 68 -9.52 10.07 -13.05
N SER A 69 -9.02 9.27 -13.98
CA SER A 69 -9.13 9.45 -15.43
C SER A 69 -10.31 8.67 -16.02
N ALA A 70 -10.63 8.91 -17.30
CA ALA A 70 -11.62 8.08 -17.99
C ALA A 70 -11.15 6.62 -18.15
N ALA A 71 -9.84 6.40 -18.22
CA ALA A 71 -9.24 5.06 -18.26
C ALA A 71 -9.48 4.31 -16.94
N ASP A 72 -9.38 5.02 -15.82
CA ASP A 72 -9.65 4.48 -14.48
C ASP A 72 -11.10 4.00 -14.37
N VAL A 73 -12.04 4.82 -14.86
CA VAL A 73 -13.46 4.43 -14.88
C VAL A 73 -13.67 3.19 -15.75
N GLN A 74 -13.09 3.15 -16.95
CA GLN A 74 -13.23 2.01 -17.86
C GLN A 74 -12.61 0.74 -17.30
N PHE A 75 -11.45 0.85 -16.65
CA PHE A 75 -10.81 -0.28 -15.99
C PHE A 75 -11.68 -0.84 -14.86
N MET A 76 -12.21 0.03 -13.98
CA MET A 76 -13.05 -0.41 -12.87
C MET A 76 -14.33 -1.09 -13.38
N GLN A 77 -14.95 -0.55 -14.43
CA GLN A 77 -16.15 -1.16 -15.04
C GLN A 77 -15.82 -2.49 -15.74
N GLY A 78 -14.71 -2.54 -16.48
CA GLY A 78 -14.25 -3.75 -17.17
C GLY A 78 -13.87 -4.85 -16.18
N MET A 79 -13.10 -4.53 -15.15
CA MET A 79 -12.62 -5.49 -14.17
C MET A 79 -13.77 -6.04 -13.29
N ILE A 80 -14.83 -5.27 -13.01
CA ILE A 80 -16.06 -5.82 -12.40
C ILE A 80 -16.67 -6.94 -13.27
N THR A 81 -16.75 -6.70 -14.58
CA THR A 81 -17.32 -7.67 -15.52
C THR A 81 -16.41 -8.89 -15.68
N HIS A 82 -15.10 -8.69 -15.59
CA HIS A 82 -14.08 -9.73 -15.64
C HIS A 82 -14.19 -10.64 -14.41
N HIS A 83 -14.15 -10.06 -13.22
CA HIS A 83 -14.32 -10.77 -11.95
C HIS A 83 -15.64 -11.53 -11.84
N ALA A 84 -16.72 -10.99 -12.42
CA ALA A 84 -18.03 -11.66 -12.42
C ALA A 84 -17.99 -13.03 -13.11
N GLN A 85 -17.20 -13.20 -14.17
CA GLN A 85 -17.03 -14.49 -14.83
C GLN A 85 -16.21 -15.48 -13.98
N ALA A 86 -15.20 -15.00 -13.25
CA ALA A 86 -14.47 -15.84 -12.30
C ALA A 86 -15.42 -16.42 -11.24
N LEU A 87 -16.34 -15.60 -10.70
CA LEU A 87 -17.36 -16.09 -9.76
C LEU A 87 -18.26 -17.17 -10.39
N GLU A 88 -18.71 -16.99 -11.63
CA GLU A 88 -19.50 -18.00 -12.35
C GLU A 88 -18.76 -19.35 -12.47
N MET A 89 -17.46 -19.30 -12.78
CA MET A 89 -16.62 -20.50 -12.83
C MET A 89 -16.50 -21.17 -11.44
N THR A 90 -16.31 -20.39 -10.37
CA THR A 90 -16.16 -20.93 -9.01
C THR A 90 -17.42 -21.63 -8.49
N VAL A 91 -18.62 -21.18 -8.89
CA VAL A 91 -19.90 -21.79 -8.51
C VAL A 91 -20.00 -23.25 -8.98
N LEU A 92 -19.37 -23.59 -10.11
CA LEU A 92 -19.38 -24.96 -10.64
C LEU A 92 -18.57 -25.92 -9.76
N VAL A 93 -17.65 -25.45 -8.93
CA VAL A 93 -16.66 -26.31 -8.26
C VAL A 93 -17.32 -27.26 -7.25
N GLU A 94 -18.33 -26.81 -6.49
CA GLU A 94 -18.93 -27.61 -5.42
C GLU A 94 -19.49 -28.95 -5.91
N GLU A 95 -20.19 -28.93 -7.06
CA GLU A 95 -20.86 -30.09 -7.64
C GLU A 95 -19.96 -30.93 -8.56
N ARG A 96 -18.83 -30.37 -9.02
CA ARG A 96 -18.03 -30.95 -10.12
C ARG A 96 -16.72 -31.57 -9.67
N THR A 97 -16.23 -31.26 -8.47
CA THR A 97 -15.05 -31.90 -7.88
C THR A 97 -15.27 -32.40 -6.45
N THR A 98 -14.57 -33.49 -6.12
CA THR A 98 -14.51 -34.03 -4.76
C THR A 98 -13.20 -33.71 -4.06
N ARG A 99 -12.33 -32.88 -4.65
CA ARG A 99 -11.04 -32.50 -4.07
C ARG A 99 -11.18 -31.26 -3.21
N ASP A 100 -10.88 -31.40 -1.91
CA ASP A 100 -10.95 -30.29 -0.97
C ASP A 100 -10.00 -29.14 -1.33
N THR A 101 -8.84 -29.43 -1.93
CA THR A 101 -7.90 -28.41 -2.40
C THR A 101 -8.48 -27.52 -3.50
N MET A 102 -9.27 -28.10 -4.42
CA MET A 102 -9.97 -27.33 -5.46
C MET A 102 -11.11 -26.50 -4.88
N ARG A 103 -11.85 -27.05 -3.91
CA ARG A 103 -12.91 -26.33 -3.20
C ARG A 103 -12.36 -25.15 -2.40
N LEU A 104 -11.25 -25.34 -1.70
CA LEU A 104 -10.57 -24.28 -0.95
C LEU A 104 -9.99 -23.20 -1.86
N LEU A 105 -9.41 -23.59 -3.01
CA LEU A 105 -8.97 -22.63 -4.03
C LEU A 105 -10.16 -21.81 -4.55
N ALA A 106 -11.23 -22.46 -4.97
CA ALA A 106 -12.41 -21.78 -5.50
C ALA A 106 -13.07 -20.87 -4.47
N GLN A 107 -13.12 -21.29 -3.20
CA GLN A 107 -13.61 -20.45 -2.11
C GLN A 107 -12.72 -19.23 -1.89
N ARG A 108 -11.39 -19.39 -1.95
CA ARG A 108 -10.45 -18.27 -1.84
C ARG A 108 -10.66 -17.28 -2.98
N ILE A 109 -10.72 -17.76 -4.22
CA ILE A 109 -10.95 -16.95 -5.41
C ILE A 109 -12.30 -16.24 -5.33
N ALA A 110 -13.37 -16.96 -4.97
CA ALA A 110 -14.70 -16.38 -4.85
C ALA A 110 -14.73 -15.26 -3.82
N LEU A 111 -14.13 -15.48 -2.66
CA LEU A 111 -13.99 -14.44 -1.65
C LEU A 111 -13.17 -13.27 -2.21
N SER A 112 -11.92 -13.47 -2.66
CA SER A 112 -11.07 -12.37 -3.16
C SER A 112 -11.81 -11.53 -4.22
N GLN A 113 -12.37 -12.19 -5.23
CA GLN A 113 -13.06 -11.55 -6.34
C GLN A 113 -14.38 -10.85 -5.93
N GLU A 114 -15.18 -11.40 -5.00
CA GLU A 114 -16.44 -10.79 -4.53
C GLU A 114 -16.23 -9.41 -3.92
N ASP A 115 -15.24 -9.26 -3.04
CA ASP A 115 -15.07 -7.96 -2.39
C ASP A 115 -14.16 -7.02 -3.20
N GLU A 116 -13.35 -7.52 -4.13
CA GLU A 116 -12.72 -6.68 -5.16
C GLU A 116 -13.80 -6.05 -6.07
N ILE A 117 -14.80 -6.84 -6.50
CA ILE A 117 -16.00 -6.30 -7.17
C ILE A 117 -16.65 -5.23 -6.31
N THR A 118 -16.88 -5.51 -5.03
CA THR A 118 -17.54 -4.57 -4.11
C THR A 118 -16.76 -3.26 -4.00
N MET A 119 -15.44 -3.34 -3.83
CA MET A 119 -14.56 -2.16 -3.80
C MET A 119 -14.68 -1.35 -5.10
N MET A 120 -14.62 -2.00 -6.26
CA MET A 120 -14.75 -1.31 -7.54
C MET A 120 -16.11 -0.63 -7.71
N GLN A 121 -17.19 -1.30 -7.30
CA GLN A 121 -18.53 -0.74 -7.33
C GLN A 121 -18.64 0.49 -6.42
N ASP A 122 -18.06 0.45 -5.23
CA ASP A 122 -18.10 1.56 -4.27
C ASP A 122 -17.21 2.73 -4.71
N TRP A 123 -16.07 2.43 -5.33
CA TRP A 123 -15.22 3.43 -5.97
C TRP A 123 -15.99 4.20 -7.07
N LEU A 124 -16.76 3.49 -7.91
CA LEU A 124 -17.63 4.10 -8.93
C LEU A 124 -18.81 4.89 -8.31
N ARG A 125 -19.52 4.32 -7.32
CA ARG A 125 -20.69 4.95 -6.67
C ARG A 125 -20.32 6.23 -5.94
N SER A 126 -19.25 6.21 -5.14
CA SER A 126 -18.77 7.39 -4.39
C SER A 126 -18.43 8.57 -5.30
N ARG A 127 -18.16 8.31 -6.58
CA ARG A 127 -17.84 9.29 -7.62
C ARG A 127 -19.03 9.59 -8.55
N ASN A 128 -20.22 9.09 -8.24
CA ASN A 128 -21.45 9.18 -9.06
C ASN A 128 -21.27 8.67 -10.50
N LEU A 129 -20.51 7.59 -10.67
CA LEU A 129 -20.26 6.93 -11.94
C LEU A 129 -21.14 5.69 -12.10
N GLU A 130 -21.34 5.27 -13.34
CA GLU A 130 -22.13 4.07 -13.67
C GLU A 130 -21.43 2.80 -13.20
N VAL A 131 -22.16 1.95 -12.48
CA VAL A 131 -21.74 0.61 -12.09
C VAL A 131 -22.35 -0.39 -13.07
N PRO A 132 -21.54 -1.21 -13.75
CA PRO A 132 -22.04 -2.20 -14.70
C PRO A 132 -22.80 -3.32 -14.00
N ASP A 133 -23.77 -3.91 -14.71
CA ASP A 133 -24.46 -5.11 -14.27
C ASP A 133 -23.49 -6.30 -14.25
N LEU A 134 -23.56 -7.13 -13.21
CA LEU A 134 -22.74 -8.34 -13.10
C LEU A 134 -23.06 -9.37 -14.20
N ALA A 135 -24.21 -9.27 -14.87
CA ALA A 135 -24.55 -10.09 -16.02
C ALA A 135 -24.03 -9.53 -17.37
N ALA A 136 -23.31 -8.41 -17.36
CA ALA A 136 -22.85 -7.74 -18.57
C ALA A 136 -21.88 -8.58 -19.42
N HIS A 137 -21.23 -9.60 -18.84
CA HIS A 137 -20.37 -10.55 -19.57
C HIS A 137 -21.15 -11.51 -20.48
N HIS A 138 -22.47 -11.65 -20.33
CA HIS A 138 -23.33 -12.45 -21.21
C HIS A 138 -23.85 -11.69 -22.44
N ALA A 139 -23.45 -10.44 -22.64
CA ALA A 139 -23.90 -9.65 -23.79
C ALA A 139 -23.34 -10.23 -25.11
N HIS A 140 -24.23 -10.77 -25.96
CA HIS A 140 -23.90 -11.52 -27.19
C HIS A 140 -23.08 -10.76 -28.26
N ASP A 141 -22.82 -9.46 -28.09
CA ASP A 141 -22.09 -8.60 -29.05
C ASP A 141 -20.90 -7.84 -28.42
N ALA A 142 -20.50 -8.13 -27.17
CA ALA A 142 -19.33 -7.51 -26.54
C ALA A 142 -18.03 -8.23 -26.95
N GLU A 143 -16.98 -7.48 -27.31
CA GLU A 143 -15.63 -8.05 -27.45
C GLU A 143 -15.18 -8.63 -26.10
N LEU A 144 -14.73 -9.88 -26.10
CA LEU A 144 -14.22 -10.52 -24.88
C LEU A 144 -12.98 -9.76 -24.40
N MET A 145 -12.98 -9.40 -23.12
CA MET A 145 -11.79 -8.85 -22.47
C MET A 145 -10.68 -9.90 -22.40
N PRO A 146 -9.40 -9.49 -22.31
CA PRO A 146 -8.28 -10.42 -22.21
C PRO A 146 -8.50 -11.50 -21.13
N GLY A 147 -8.20 -12.76 -21.47
CA GLY A 147 -8.29 -13.91 -20.56
C GLY A 147 -9.69 -14.46 -20.25
N MET A 148 -10.77 -13.77 -20.64
CA MET A 148 -12.14 -14.26 -20.43
C MET A 148 -12.37 -15.60 -21.15
N ALA A 149 -13.01 -16.55 -20.47
CA ALA A 149 -13.48 -17.79 -21.07
C ALA A 149 -14.63 -17.51 -22.05
N SER A 150 -14.56 -18.11 -23.23
CA SER A 150 -15.63 -18.03 -24.22
C SER A 150 -16.89 -18.78 -23.74
N PRO A 151 -18.08 -18.48 -24.30
CA PRO A 151 -19.29 -19.23 -24.00
C PRO A 151 -19.13 -20.74 -24.19
N GLU A 152 -18.40 -21.17 -25.23
CA GLU A 152 -18.11 -22.59 -25.48
C GLU A 152 -17.17 -23.19 -24.44
N GLN A 153 -16.21 -22.41 -23.91
CA GLN A 153 -15.33 -22.85 -22.82
C GLN A 153 -16.10 -22.95 -21.50
N MET A 154 -17.02 -22.02 -21.23
CA MET A 154 -17.91 -22.08 -20.06
C MET A 154 -18.87 -23.27 -20.14
N GLU A 155 -19.44 -23.57 -21.32
CA GLU A 155 -20.25 -24.78 -21.54
C GLU A 155 -19.41 -26.05 -21.34
N ALA A 156 -18.20 -26.10 -21.91
CA ALA A 156 -17.29 -27.23 -21.71
C ALA A 156 -16.88 -27.43 -20.24
N LEU A 157 -16.66 -26.34 -19.49
CA LEU A 157 -16.38 -26.37 -18.06
C LEU A 157 -17.59 -26.89 -17.28
N ALA A 158 -18.80 -26.42 -17.60
CA ALA A 158 -20.04 -26.86 -16.98
C ALA A 158 -20.37 -28.34 -17.26
N ASP A 159 -19.94 -28.88 -18.40
CA ASP A 159 -20.12 -30.29 -18.76
C ASP A 159 -19.06 -31.21 -18.15
N ALA A 160 -17.90 -30.67 -17.77
CA ALA A 160 -16.81 -31.45 -17.20
C ALA A 160 -17.09 -31.88 -15.75
N VAL A 161 -16.50 -33.01 -15.34
CA VAL A 161 -16.57 -33.51 -13.95
C VAL A 161 -15.25 -34.17 -13.52
N GLY A 162 -14.99 -34.18 -12.22
CA GLY A 162 -13.85 -34.86 -11.62
C GLY A 162 -12.51 -34.30 -12.14
N PRO A 163 -11.50 -35.15 -12.38
CA PRO A 163 -10.18 -34.66 -12.80
C PRO A 163 -10.18 -33.83 -14.09
N ALA A 164 -11.11 -34.11 -15.02
CA ALA A 164 -11.23 -33.33 -16.25
C ALA A 164 -11.78 -31.92 -15.99
N PHE A 165 -12.69 -31.78 -15.02
CA PHE A 165 -13.14 -30.48 -14.54
C PHE A 165 -12.01 -29.74 -13.83
N ASP A 166 -11.26 -30.42 -12.96
CA ASP A 166 -10.18 -29.79 -12.19
C ASP A 166 -9.11 -29.18 -13.12
N SER A 167 -8.67 -29.93 -14.14
CA SER A 167 -7.69 -29.42 -15.11
C SER A 167 -8.25 -28.26 -15.92
N LEU A 168 -9.48 -28.38 -16.44
CA LEU A 168 -10.09 -27.33 -17.26
C LEU A 168 -10.38 -26.06 -16.45
N PHE A 169 -10.80 -26.19 -15.19
CA PHE A 169 -10.98 -25.06 -14.28
C PHE A 169 -9.65 -24.31 -14.05
N LEU A 170 -8.58 -25.04 -13.73
CA LEU A 170 -7.27 -24.42 -13.48
C LEU A 170 -6.72 -23.76 -14.74
N GLU A 171 -6.79 -24.42 -15.91
CA GLU A 171 -6.34 -23.86 -17.19
C GLU A 171 -7.09 -22.57 -17.53
N LEU A 172 -8.43 -22.56 -17.41
CA LEU A 172 -9.23 -21.39 -17.71
C LEU A 172 -9.01 -20.27 -16.68
N MET A 173 -8.89 -20.60 -15.40
CA MET A 173 -8.71 -19.59 -14.34
C MET A 173 -7.31 -18.97 -14.38
N ILE A 174 -6.28 -19.72 -14.78
CA ILE A 174 -4.94 -19.16 -15.02
C ILE A 174 -4.96 -18.17 -16.18
N GLU A 175 -5.58 -18.52 -17.31
CA GLU A 175 -5.69 -17.61 -18.45
C GLU A 175 -6.55 -16.39 -18.11
N HIS A 176 -7.62 -16.58 -17.33
CA HIS A 176 -8.44 -15.50 -16.79
C HIS A 176 -7.58 -14.52 -15.98
N HIS A 177 -6.82 -15.01 -15.00
CA HIS A 177 -5.94 -14.20 -14.17
C HIS A 177 -4.85 -13.47 -14.99
N ARG A 178 -4.25 -14.13 -16.00
CA ARG A 178 -3.31 -13.48 -16.94
C ARG A 178 -3.97 -12.35 -17.73
N GLY A 179 -5.26 -12.51 -18.05
CA GLY A 179 -6.10 -11.47 -18.62
C GLY A 179 -6.25 -10.25 -17.71
N ALA A 180 -6.52 -10.47 -16.42
CA ALA A 180 -6.60 -9.40 -15.43
C ALA A 180 -5.27 -8.64 -15.30
N LEU A 181 -4.13 -9.35 -15.28
CA LEU A 181 -2.80 -8.72 -15.30
C LEU A 181 -2.59 -7.87 -16.57
N THR A 182 -3.02 -8.35 -17.74
CA THR A 182 -2.95 -7.60 -19.00
C THR A 182 -3.79 -6.32 -18.96
N MET A 183 -4.97 -6.37 -18.31
CA MET A 183 -5.83 -5.20 -18.13
C MET A 183 -5.19 -4.19 -17.18
N VAL A 184 -4.52 -4.64 -16.12
CA VAL A 184 -3.73 -3.78 -15.22
C VAL A 184 -2.60 -3.11 -15.98
N ASP A 185 -1.80 -3.87 -16.73
CA ASP A 185 -0.70 -3.32 -17.55
C ASP A 185 -1.24 -2.27 -18.54
N SER A 186 -2.36 -2.58 -19.20
CA SER A 186 -3.02 -1.66 -20.14
C SER A 186 -3.55 -0.39 -19.49
N LEU A 187 -3.98 -0.44 -18.22
CA LEU A 187 -4.36 0.74 -17.46
C LEU A 187 -3.12 1.57 -17.13
N LEU A 188 -2.06 0.94 -16.62
CA LEU A 188 -0.82 1.61 -16.22
C LEU A 188 -0.04 2.19 -17.42
N ASP A 189 -0.28 1.68 -18.62
CA ASP A 189 0.21 2.24 -19.89
C ASP A 189 -0.50 3.54 -20.30
N GLN A 190 -1.70 3.81 -19.77
CA GLN A 190 -2.50 4.98 -20.14
C GLN A 190 -2.08 6.23 -19.36
N ARG A 191 -1.92 7.33 -20.10
CA ARG A 191 -1.47 8.61 -19.54
C ARG A 191 -2.51 9.17 -18.57
N GLY A 192 -2.06 9.48 -17.35
CA GLY A 192 -2.91 10.08 -16.32
C GLY A 192 -3.86 9.10 -15.64
N ALA A 193 -3.74 7.80 -15.92
CA ALA A 193 -4.45 6.74 -15.22
C ALA A 193 -3.77 6.39 -13.88
N ALA A 194 -4.51 5.71 -13.00
CA ALA A 194 -4.10 5.23 -11.69
C ALA A 194 -3.40 6.30 -10.83
N GLN A 195 -3.88 7.56 -10.87
CA GLN A 195 -3.38 8.64 -10.02
C GLN A 195 -4.05 8.64 -8.64
N ASP A 196 -5.28 8.14 -8.60
CA ASP A 196 -6.02 7.83 -7.38
C ASP A 196 -5.30 6.71 -6.62
N SER A 197 -4.93 6.96 -5.35
CA SER A 197 -4.10 6.02 -4.60
C SER A 197 -4.82 4.71 -4.28
N VAL A 198 -6.15 4.73 -4.10
CA VAL A 198 -6.97 3.53 -3.92
C VAL A 198 -6.93 2.68 -5.18
N LEU A 199 -7.06 3.30 -6.36
CA LEU A 199 -6.94 2.59 -7.63
C LEU A 199 -5.52 2.05 -7.88
N TYR A 200 -4.48 2.86 -7.65
CA TYR A 200 -3.10 2.41 -7.86
C TYR A 200 -2.75 1.22 -6.94
N GLU A 201 -3.16 1.30 -5.68
CA GLU A 201 -3.03 0.19 -4.74
C GLU A 201 -3.77 -1.05 -5.24
N PHE A 202 -5.03 -0.89 -5.65
CA PHE A 202 -5.82 -1.99 -6.21
C PHE A 202 -5.16 -2.65 -7.42
N THR A 203 -4.50 -1.88 -8.29
CA THR A 203 -3.74 -2.47 -9.41
C THR A 203 -2.54 -3.30 -8.95
N ALA A 204 -1.87 -2.88 -7.87
CA ALA A 204 -0.79 -3.64 -7.27
C ALA A 204 -1.32 -4.90 -6.58
N ASP A 205 -2.46 -4.82 -5.89
CA ASP A 205 -3.11 -5.95 -5.23
C ASP A 205 -3.56 -7.01 -6.24
N ILE A 206 -4.26 -6.61 -7.31
CA ILE A 206 -4.58 -7.53 -8.44
C ILE A 206 -3.30 -8.18 -8.95
N THR A 207 -2.23 -7.40 -9.13
CA THR A 207 -0.96 -7.93 -9.65
C THR A 207 -0.37 -8.97 -8.72
N ALA A 208 -0.32 -8.70 -7.42
CA ALA A 208 0.25 -9.60 -6.42
C ALA A 208 -0.61 -10.85 -6.20
N ASP A 209 -1.91 -10.68 -5.97
CA ASP A 209 -2.83 -11.77 -5.65
C ASP A 209 -3.06 -12.66 -6.87
N GLN A 210 -3.36 -12.10 -8.04
CA GLN A 210 -3.59 -12.91 -9.25
C GLN A 210 -2.29 -13.62 -9.67
N SER A 211 -1.10 -13.02 -9.50
CA SER A 211 0.17 -13.71 -9.78
C SER A 211 0.42 -14.86 -8.80
N ALA A 212 0.19 -14.65 -7.50
CA ALA A 212 0.34 -15.71 -6.51
C ALA A 212 -0.72 -16.83 -6.69
N GLU A 213 -1.92 -16.49 -7.16
CA GLU A 213 -2.95 -17.47 -7.50
C GLU A 213 -2.60 -18.23 -8.78
N ILE A 214 -2.05 -17.58 -9.81
CA ILE A 214 -1.48 -18.26 -10.99
C ILE A 214 -0.41 -19.25 -10.54
N GLU A 215 0.56 -18.85 -9.72
CA GLU A 215 1.61 -19.75 -9.23
C GLU A 215 1.03 -20.94 -8.46
N ARG A 216 0.01 -20.73 -7.62
CA ARG A 216 -0.67 -21.81 -6.89
C ARG A 216 -1.42 -22.73 -7.84
N MET A 217 -2.12 -22.19 -8.83
CA MET A 217 -2.88 -22.97 -9.81
C MET A 217 -1.96 -23.75 -10.75
N ASP A 218 -0.85 -23.15 -11.20
CA ASP A 218 0.22 -23.80 -11.95
C ASP A 218 0.86 -24.91 -11.08
N ALA A 219 1.12 -24.62 -9.80
CA ALA A 219 1.58 -25.63 -8.86
C ALA A 219 0.53 -26.71 -8.55
N MET A 220 -0.77 -26.45 -8.70
CA MET A 220 -1.84 -27.45 -8.55
C MET A 220 -2.01 -28.30 -9.82
N LEU A 221 -1.85 -27.69 -11.00
CA LEU A 221 -1.76 -28.38 -12.30
C LEU A 221 -0.52 -29.27 -12.36
N ALA A 222 0.62 -28.77 -11.90
CA ALA A 222 1.88 -29.51 -11.80
C ALA A 222 1.87 -30.49 -10.61
N GLY A 223 1.22 -30.10 -9.52
CA GLY A 223 1.19 -30.74 -8.22
C GLY A 223 0.03 -31.70 -8.00
N PHE A 224 -0.21 -32.58 -8.97
CA PHE A 224 -0.77 -33.91 -8.68
C PHE A 224 0.19 -34.79 -7.82
N SER A 225 0.95 -34.17 -6.90
CA SER A 225 1.88 -34.72 -5.89
C SER A 225 1.90 -33.79 -4.64
N PRO A 226 1.96 -34.31 -3.38
CA PRO A 226 1.57 -33.56 -2.18
C PRO A 226 2.74 -32.93 -1.38
N ASP A 227 2.65 -31.64 -1.04
CA ASP A 227 3.55 -30.95 -0.08
C ASP A 227 2.79 -30.36 1.12
N PRO A 228 3.19 -30.66 2.38
CA PRO A 228 2.49 -30.27 3.60
C PRO A 228 2.83 -28.87 4.18
N ARG A 229 3.46 -27.95 3.43
CA ARG A 229 3.90 -26.65 3.98
C ARG A 229 2.85 -25.52 4.00
N VAL A 230 1.59 -25.78 3.67
CA VAL A 230 0.56 -24.74 3.36
C VAL A 230 -0.25 -24.22 4.57
N ALA A 231 0.20 -24.40 5.82
CA ALA A 231 -0.63 -24.14 7.01
C ALA A 231 0.07 -23.40 8.17
N LEU A 232 0.39 -22.11 7.99
CA LEU A 232 0.83 -21.20 9.07
C LEU A 232 -0.12 -20.00 9.19
N SER A 233 -0.34 -19.49 10.41
CA SER A 233 -1.31 -18.43 10.76
C SER A 233 -0.65 -17.10 11.20
N ALA A 234 -1.23 -15.95 10.83
CA ALA A 234 -0.77 -14.58 11.18
C ALA A 234 -1.63 -13.89 12.28
N GLY A 235 -1.18 -12.74 12.83
CA GLY A 235 -1.89 -11.94 13.87
C GLY A 235 -1.60 -10.42 13.78
N PHE A 236 -2.45 -9.54 14.33
CA PHE A 236 -2.44 -8.08 14.05
C PHE A 236 -2.04 -7.16 15.24
N LEU A 237 -2.01 -7.63 16.49
CA LEU A 237 -1.29 -6.95 17.61
C LEU A 237 -0.17 -7.81 18.18
N ASP A 238 -0.17 -9.08 17.80
CA ASP A 238 0.57 -10.17 18.40
C ASP A 238 0.93 -11.20 17.33
N ALA A 239 1.20 -10.76 16.09
CA ALA A 239 1.71 -11.63 15.00
C ALA A 239 2.71 -12.61 15.62
N GLY A 240 2.30 -13.88 15.72
CA GLY A 240 2.61 -14.78 16.84
C GLY A 240 3.89 -14.44 17.61
N GLU A 241 3.81 -14.23 18.93
CA GLU A 241 4.99 -14.10 19.81
C GLU A 241 5.93 -15.29 19.65
N ALA A 242 6.83 -15.20 18.65
CA ALA A 242 8.05 -15.94 18.45
C ALA A 242 8.64 -15.57 17.07
N SER A 243 9.33 -14.45 16.99
CA SER A 243 10.50 -14.32 16.11
C SER A 243 11.69 -13.82 16.94
N LEU A 244 12.48 -14.80 17.41
CA LEU A 244 13.86 -14.71 17.92
C LEU A 244 14.15 -13.61 18.98
N ASN A 245 13.76 -13.83 20.24
CA ASN A 245 14.16 -13.03 21.43
C ASN A 245 13.63 -11.58 21.52
N MET A 246 12.64 -11.18 20.73
CA MET A 246 11.98 -9.87 20.89
C MET A 246 10.81 -9.94 21.88
N ARG A 247 10.53 -8.82 22.59
CA ARG A 247 9.39 -8.67 23.51
C ARG A 247 8.63 -7.39 23.15
N LEU A 248 7.33 -7.49 22.93
CA LEU A 248 6.46 -6.32 22.76
C LEU A 248 6.46 -5.48 24.05
N VAL A 249 6.78 -4.19 23.94
CA VAL A 249 6.86 -3.26 25.10
C VAL A 249 5.72 -2.24 25.11
N ALA A 250 5.35 -1.71 23.95
CA ALA A 250 4.25 -0.76 23.78
C ALA A 250 3.70 -0.80 22.35
N SER A 251 2.49 -0.28 22.17
CA SER A 251 1.81 -0.11 20.88
C SER A 251 1.16 1.28 20.85
N LEU A 252 1.33 2.03 19.76
CA LEU A 252 0.71 3.34 19.56
C LEU A 252 -0.31 3.31 18.42
N SER A 253 -1.31 4.18 18.50
CA SER A 253 -2.20 4.48 17.38
C SER A 253 -1.48 5.35 16.35
N LYS A 254 -1.91 5.26 15.08
CA LYS A 254 -1.40 6.15 14.02
C LYS A 254 -1.76 7.62 14.31
N PRO A 255 -0.92 8.59 13.92
CA PRO A 255 -1.14 10.01 14.18
C PRO A 255 -1.96 10.72 13.09
N ALA A 256 -2.56 11.86 13.40
CA ALA A 256 -3.49 12.55 12.49
C ALA A 256 -2.80 12.94 11.16
N GLY A 257 -3.48 12.72 10.03
CA GLY A 257 -2.91 12.83 8.67
C GLY A 257 -2.20 11.55 8.18
N PHE A 258 -2.10 10.52 9.04
CA PHE A 258 -1.50 9.21 8.75
C PHE A 258 -2.48 8.06 9.02
N PHE A 259 -3.76 8.37 9.08
CA PHE A 259 -4.87 7.44 9.09
C PHE A 259 -6.09 8.17 8.53
N ASP A 260 -7.04 7.42 8.00
CA ASP A 260 -8.37 7.94 7.70
C ASP A 260 -9.09 8.19 9.04
N PRO A 261 -9.50 9.44 9.36
CA PRO A 261 -10.22 9.76 10.59
C PRO A 261 -11.47 8.90 10.82
N GLU A 262 -12.08 8.38 9.76
CA GLU A 262 -13.23 7.48 9.82
C GLU A 262 -12.82 6.01 10.10
N HIS A 263 -11.54 5.64 9.86
CA HIS A 263 -10.97 4.29 10.04
C HIS A 263 -9.56 4.29 10.70
N PRO A 264 -9.43 4.71 11.97
CA PRO A 264 -8.15 5.07 12.60
C PRO A 264 -7.16 3.94 12.87
N ALA A 265 -7.61 2.69 12.86
CA ALA A 265 -6.74 1.54 13.12
C ALA A 265 -6.07 0.98 11.84
N GLY A 266 -6.50 1.44 10.65
CA GLY A 266 -6.28 0.68 9.42
C GLY A 266 -6.76 -0.78 9.52
N ARG A 267 -7.66 -1.06 10.46
CA ARG A 267 -8.37 -2.33 10.67
C ARG A 267 -9.74 -2.21 10.02
N PRO A 268 -10.32 -3.32 9.56
CA PRO A 268 -11.76 -3.38 9.37
C PRO A 268 -12.47 -2.87 10.63
N MET A 269 -13.52 -2.06 10.48
CA MET A 269 -14.39 -1.70 11.60
C MET A 269 -14.96 -2.98 12.23
N ASP A 270 -14.97 -3.05 13.56
CA ASP A 270 -15.68 -4.13 14.28
C ASP A 270 -17.19 -3.97 14.06
N ARG A 271 -17.84 -5.11 13.84
CA ARG A 271 -19.14 -5.32 13.18
C ARG A 271 -20.42 -4.82 13.91
N GLU A 272 -20.36 -4.04 14.99
CA GLU A 272 -21.61 -3.60 15.65
C GLU A 272 -21.54 -2.20 16.33
N PRO A 273 -22.47 -1.28 16.01
CA PRO A 273 -22.78 -0.14 16.86
C PRO A 273 -23.85 -0.48 17.94
N PRO A 274 -23.86 0.25 19.07
CA PRO A 274 -24.75 -0.04 20.19
C PRO A 274 -26.20 0.43 19.93
N GLY A 275 -27.15 -0.43 20.27
CA GLY A 275 -28.48 -0.03 20.73
C GLY A 275 -29.53 0.20 19.65
N LEU A 276 -30.23 -0.88 19.30
CA LEU A 276 -31.58 -0.87 18.74
C LEU A 276 -32.59 -0.51 19.83
N GLU A 277 -32.97 0.76 19.94
CA GLU A 277 -34.33 1.15 20.34
C GLU A 277 -34.69 2.34 19.43
N ASP A 278 -35.87 2.30 18.79
CA ASP A 278 -36.47 3.34 17.95
C ASP A 278 -36.21 3.27 16.43
N ALA A 279 -36.65 2.19 15.79
CA ALA A 279 -37.13 2.25 14.39
C ALA A 279 -38.21 1.18 14.09
N GLU A 280 -39.18 1.01 15.00
CA GLU A 280 -40.40 0.20 14.76
C GLU A 280 -41.54 0.99 14.08
N GLU A 281 -41.34 2.26 13.74
CA GLU A 281 -42.31 3.02 12.93
C GLU A 281 -41.69 3.30 11.57
N LEU A 282 -42.02 2.49 10.55
CA LEU A 282 -42.21 2.93 9.15
C LEU A 282 -42.54 1.76 8.18
N VAL A 283 -43.19 0.69 8.65
CA VAL A 283 -43.79 -0.32 7.75
C VAL A 283 -45.25 -0.61 8.14
N GLU A 284 -46.15 0.31 7.79
CA GLU A 284 -47.58 0.03 7.66
C GLU A 284 -48.09 0.59 6.32
N GLU A 285 -48.05 -0.22 5.27
CA GLU A 285 -49.22 -0.56 4.45
C GLU A 285 -48.78 -1.49 3.31
N PHE A 286 -49.30 -2.73 3.37
CA PHE A 286 -49.69 -3.65 2.29
C PHE A 286 -49.20 -5.09 2.53
N GLU A 287 -49.99 -5.84 3.30
CA GLU A 287 -50.04 -7.31 3.27
C GLU A 287 -51.29 -7.80 2.53
N VAL A 288 -51.20 -9.00 1.90
CA VAL A 288 -51.97 -10.26 2.14
C VAL A 288 -51.39 -11.34 1.18
N ASP A 289 -50.61 -12.37 1.61
CA ASP A 289 -50.92 -13.72 2.17
C ASP A 289 -51.69 -14.68 1.19
N PRO A 290 -51.34 -15.98 0.94
CA PRO A 290 -51.19 -17.06 1.94
C PRO A 290 -50.16 -18.20 1.70
N GLY A 291 -49.49 -18.68 2.75
CA GLY A 291 -48.61 -19.86 2.66
C GLY A 291 -48.03 -20.42 3.97
N ASN A 292 -48.88 -20.95 4.84
CA ASN A 292 -48.55 -21.76 6.04
C ASN A 292 -47.68 -22.99 5.63
N ALA A 293 -46.61 -23.42 6.32
CA ALA A 293 -46.32 -23.38 7.74
C ALA A 293 -44.80 -23.59 8.02
N ASN A 294 -44.32 -22.86 9.02
CA ASN A 294 -43.28 -23.18 10.02
C ASN A 294 -42.47 -24.48 9.85
N ASP A 295 -41.14 -24.31 9.82
CA ASP A 295 -40.20 -24.73 10.89
C ASP A 295 -38.95 -23.83 10.76
N GLN A 296 -38.76 -22.86 11.67
CA GLN A 296 -37.87 -22.93 12.84
C GLN A 296 -36.37 -22.85 12.45
N GLU A 297 -35.85 -21.62 12.42
CA GLU A 297 -34.80 -21.13 13.33
C GLU A 297 -33.43 -21.78 13.12
N ASP A 298 -32.59 -21.06 12.36
CA ASP A 298 -31.15 -20.81 12.56
C ASP A 298 -30.50 -20.58 11.18
N LEU A 299 -29.45 -19.76 11.14
CA LEU A 299 -28.59 -19.37 10.00
C LEU A 299 -28.79 -17.93 9.46
N ASP A 300 -28.18 -17.03 10.23
CA ASP A 300 -27.05 -16.19 9.82
C ASP A 300 -27.25 -15.12 8.73
N ASN A 301 -27.50 -13.90 9.23
CA ASN A 301 -27.36 -12.65 8.51
C ASN A 301 -25.88 -12.21 8.56
N GLU A 302 -25.08 -12.62 7.56
CA GLU A 302 -23.63 -12.33 7.47
C GLU A 302 -23.23 -11.59 6.17
N ARG A 303 -24.15 -10.93 5.45
CA ARG A 303 -23.82 -10.37 4.11
C ARG A 303 -24.27 -8.91 3.92
N THR A 304 -23.50 -7.98 4.49
CA THR A 304 -23.24 -6.65 3.90
C THR A 304 -22.19 -5.90 4.73
N GLU A 305 -20.91 -5.97 4.34
CA GLU A 305 -19.87 -4.97 4.67
C GLU A 305 -18.80 -4.98 3.54
N PRO A 306 -18.37 -3.81 2.99
CA PRO A 306 -17.38 -3.72 1.89
C PRO A 306 -15.91 -3.77 2.37
N ARG A 307 -14.98 -4.25 1.51
CA ARG A 307 -13.52 -4.37 1.81
C ARG A 307 -12.75 -3.04 1.73
N PRO A 308 -11.78 -2.77 2.64
CA PRO A 308 -10.97 -1.54 2.65
C PRO A 308 -9.63 -1.62 1.87
N SER A 309 -9.14 -0.45 1.43
CA SER A 309 -7.78 -0.18 0.92
C SER A 309 -6.75 -0.29 2.07
N LEU A 310 -5.76 -1.15 1.91
CA LEU A 310 -4.88 -1.67 2.96
C LEU A 310 -3.56 -0.88 3.15
N LEU A 311 -3.14 -0.03 2.22
CA LEU A 311 -1.75 0.48 2.16
C LEU A 311 -1.63 2.00 2.05
N ASN A 312 -2.71 2.75 1.83
CA ASN A 312 -2.69 4.23 1.82
C ASN A 312 -1.97 4.84 3.05
N PHE A 313 -1.97 4.15 4.20
CA PHE A 313 -1.29 4.62 5.42
C PHE A 313 -0.31 3.60 6.02
N ALA A 314 0.13 2.58 5.26
CA ALA A 314 1.11 1.61 5.75
C ALA A 314 2.46 2.31 5.97
N ASN A 315 3.08 2.07 7.13
CA ASN A 315 4.48 2.47 7.33
C ASN A 315 5.36 1.49 6.55
N SER A 316 6.35 2.00 5.84
CA SER A 316 7.25 1.20 5.01
C SER A 316 8.54 0.86 5.73
N ASP A 317 9.17 1.86 6.37
CA ASP A 317 10.50 1.74 6.96
C ASP A 317 10.63 2.52 8.29
N LEU A 318 11.62 2.15 9.09
CA LEU A 318 11.87 2.68 10.42
C LEU A 318 13.36 2.96 10.63
N VAL A 319 13.67 4.16 11.11
CA VAL A 319 15.03 4.53 11.52
C VAL A 319 15.05 5.01 12.97
N PHE A 320 16.06 4.58 13.71
CA PHE A 320 16.26 4.92 15.12
C PHE A 320 17.51 5.81 15.27
N VAL A 321 17.38 6.95 15.96
CA VAL A 321 18.47 7.87 16.25
C VAL A 321 18.36 8.38 17.68
N GLY A 322 19.27 7.91 18.54
CA GLY A 322 19.21 8.21 19.97
C GLY A 322 17.89 7.76 20.58
N ASP A 323 17.14 8.72 21.13
CA ASP A 323 15.81 8.50 21.71
C ASP A 323 14.67 8.87 20.73
N VAL A 324 14.94 8.92 19.42
CA VAL A 324 13.93 9.22 18.40
C VAL A 324 13.78 8.06 17.41
N LEU A 325 12.53 7.73 17.09
CA LEU A 325 12.13 6.84 16.01
C LEU A 325 11.48 7.66 14.89
N VAL A 326 11.91 7.48 13.65
CA VAL A 326 11.18 8.00 12.49
C VAL A 326 10.60 6.82 11.69
N ALA A 327 9.31 6.91 11.39
CA ALA A 327 8.57 5.95 10.60
C ALA A 327 8.12 6.58 9.29
N GLY A 328 8.65 6.11 8.17
CA GLY A 328 8.24 6.56 6.84
C GLY A 328 7.00 5.82 6.34
N ASN A 329 6.28 6.43 5.41
CA ASN A 329 5.10 5.85 4.78
C ASN A 329 4.91 6.38 3.34
N TYR A 330 3.85 5.99 2.65
CA TYR A 330 3.62 6.46 1.27
C TYR A 330 3.29 7.96 1.14
N HIS A 331 2.97 8.65 2.24
CA HIS A 331 2.51 10.05 2.28
C HIS A 331 3.48 11.01 2.98
N GLY A 332 4.64 10.54 3.45
CA GLY A 332 5.60 11.28 4.26
C GLY A 332 6.13 10.45 5.44
N PHE A 333 6.29 11.05 6.62
CA PHE A 333 6.86 10.33 7.77
C PHE A 333 6.41 10.92 9.13
N ASN A 334 6.53 10.11 10.18
CA ASN A 334 6.24 10.51 11.56
C ASN A 334 7.50 10.36 12.43
N ALA A 335 7.72 11.32 13.32
CA ALA A 335 8.77 11.26 14.33
C ALA A 335 8.19 11.02 15.72
N TYR A 336 8.83 10.15 16.51
CA TYR A 336 8.43 9.79 17.87
C TYR A 336 9.61 9.89 18.83
N ASP A 337 9.40 10.49 20.00
CA ASP A 337 10.28 10.35 21.16
C ASP A 337 10.03 8.97 21.79
N ILE A 338 11.08 8.18 21.92
CA ILE A 338 11.09 6.82 22.48
C ILE A 338 11.98 6.72 23.73
N SER A 339 12.33 7.84 24.37
CA SER A 339 13.16 7.90 25.59
C SER A 339 12.59 7.07 26.75
N ASP A 340 11.26 7.01 26.88
CA ASP A 340 10.59 5.92 27.57
C ASP A 340 9.95 4.98 26.54
N PRO A 341 10.54 3.81 26.25
CA PRO A 341 10.02 2.90 25.22
C PRO A 341 8.65 2.30 25.58
N ARG A 342 8.15 2.52 26.82
CA ARG A 342 6.78 2.14 27.22
C ARG A 342 5.75 3.21 26.90
N PHE A 343 6.20 4.46 26.68
CA PHE A 343 5.35 5.62 26.40
C PHE A 343 5.93 6.46 25.26
N PRO A 344 6.10 5.88 24.06
CA PRO A 344 6.55 6.65 22.92
C PRO A 344 5.57 7.81 22.62
N THR A 345 6.10 8.99 22.33
CA THR A 345 5.32 10.23 22.17
C THR A 345 5.57 10.81 20.79
N LEU A 346 4.50 11.06 20.04
CA LEU A 346 4.60 11.66 18.71
C LEU A 346 5.12 13.11 18.79
N LEU A 347 6.17 13.40 18.01
CA LEU A 347 6.81 14.72 17.90
C LEU A 347 6.25 15.52 16.73
N SER A 348 6.12 14.89 15.56
CA SER A 348 5.54 15.51 14.37
C SER A 348 5.03 14.49 13.36
N SER A 349 4.18 14.99 12.47
CA SER A 349 3.64 14.27 11.32
C SER A 349 3.93 15.10 10.06
N VAL A 350 4.78 14.60 9.17
CA VAL A 350 5.23 15.32 7.96
C VAL A 350 4.50 14.78 6.74
N VAL A 351 3.63 15.58 6.13
CA VAL A 351 2.88 15.21 4.94
C VAL A 351 3.62 15.72 3.69
N CYS A 352 4.21 14.79 2.96
CA CYS A 352 4.91 15.05 1.71
C CYS A 352 4.75 13.86 0.75
N PRO A 353 3.65 13.78 -0.01
CA PRO A 353 3.34 12.66 -0.90
C PRO A 353 4.46 12.31 -1.88
N GLY A 354 4.59 11.02 -2.18
CA GLY A 354 5.62 10.52 -3.09
C GLY A 354 5.77 8.99 -3.15
N GLY A 355 5.13 8.26 -2.25
CA GLY A 355 5.25 6.81 -2.15
C GLY A 355 6.59 6.34 -1.59
N GLN A 356 6.74 5.03 -1.44
CA GLN A 356 7.86 4.33 -0.79
C GLN A 356 8.00 4.68 0.68
N GLY A 357 8.66 5.78 1.01
CA GLY A 357 8.87 6.19 2.39
C GLY A 357 10.02 5.49 3.10
N ASP A 358 10.96 4.89 2.38
CA ASP A 358 12.21 4.39 2.95
C ASP A 358 12.99 5.54 3.58
N VAL A 359 13.47 5.36 4.81
CA VAL A 359 14.07 6.42 5.62
C VAL A 359 15.42 6.03 6.18
N SER A 360 16.42 6.89 5.99
CA SER A 360 17.72 6.82 6.67
C SER A 360 18.06 8.15 7.32
N ILE A 361 18.91 8.15 8.36
CA ILE A 361 19.40 9.37 9.01
C ILE A 361 20.93 9.38 9.07
N VAL A 362 21.53 10.50 8.65
CA VAL A 362 22.97 10.76 8.75
C VAL A 362 23.18 12.13 9.41
N GLY A 363 23.64 12.12 10.67
CA GLY A 363 23.68 13.34 11.47
C GLY A 363 22.29 13.93 11.64
N ASP A 364 22.11 15.19 11.23
CA ASP A 364 20.82 15.90 11.27
C ASP A 364 20.05 15.80 9.95
N LEU A 365 20.46 14.93 9.02
CA LEU A 365 19.85 14.80 7.70
C LEU A 365 19.07 13.50 7.59
N LEU A 366 17.77 13.61 7.28
CA LEU A 366 16.90 12.49 6.95
C LEU A 366 16.81 12.35 5.42
N ILE A 367 17.07 11.14 4.94
CA ILE A 367 17.00 10.73 3.53
C ILE A 367 15.71 9.97 3.32
N TYR A 368 14.99 10.31 2.26
CA TYR A 368 13.65 9.80 2.01
C TYR A 368 13.46 9.43 0.53
N SER A 369 13.08 8.19 0.27
CA SER A 369 12.83 7.67 -1.08
C SER A 369 11.45 8.07 -1.62
N VAL A 370 11.42 8.48 -2.89
CA VAL A 370 10.21 8.86 -3.62
C VAL A 370 10.21 8.20 -4.99
N GLU A 371 9.15 7.46 -5.29
CA GLU A 371 9.04 6.76 -6.57
C GLU A 371 7.77 7.08 -7.34
N GLN A 372 6.66 7.36 -6.64
CA GLN A 372 5.37 7.57 -7.26
C GLN A 372 5.34 8.88 -8.04
N THR A 373 4.61 8.86 -9.14
CA THR A 373 4.46 10.00 -10.04
C THR A 373 3.76 11.17 -9.36
N ARG A 374 2.83 10.96 -8.42
CA ARG A 374 2.16 12.04 -7.68
C ARG A 374 3.08 12.93 -6.83
N GLY A 375 4.32 12.50 -6.58
CA GLY A 375 5.28 13.27 -5.79
C GLY A 375 5.52 14.64 -6.39
N ARG A 376 5.56 15.67 -5.54
CA ARG A 376 5.89 17.05 -5.94
C ARG A 376 7.14 17.55 -5.26
N LEU A 377 7.85 18.46 -5.92
CA LEU A 377 9.03 19.14 -5.35
C LEU A 377 8.67 19.96 -4.11
N ASP A 378 7.47 20.54 -4.08
CA ASP A 378 6.95 21.40 -3.02
C ASP A 378 6.11 20.66 -1.96
N CYS A 379 6.09 19.32 -1.98
CA CYS A 379 5.22 18.49 -1.14
C CYS A 379 3.71 18.85 -1.25
N GLY A 380 3.27 19.46 -2.35
CA GLY A 380 1.87 19.78 -2.61
C GLY A 380 0.96 18.55 -2.51
N LEU A 381 -0.27 18.74 -2.02
CA LEU A 381 -1.27 17.67 -1.83
C LEU A 381 -2.08 17.37 -3.10
N GLN A 382 -2.06 18.29 -4.05
CA GLN A 382 -2.82 18.24 -5.30
C GLN A 382 -2.29 17.25 -6.35
N GLY A 383 -1.14 16.61 -6.09
CA GLY A 383 -0.46 15.74 -7.05
C GLY A 383 -0.02 16.46 -8.34
N VAL A 384 0.22 15.67 -9.40
CA VAL A 384 0.63 16.18 -10.71
C VAL A 384 -0.07 15.39 -11.82
N ALA A 385 -1.01 16.04 -12.52
CA ALA A 385 -1.82 15.41 -13.55
C ALA A 385 -1.15 15.41 -14.94
N GLU A 386 -0.27 16.36 -15.22
CA GLU A 386 0.35 16.53 -16.53
C GLU A 386 1.42 15.48 -16.83
N SER A 387 1.47 14.94 -18.04
CA SER A 387 2.44 13.89 -18.42
C SER A 387 3.91 14.29 -18.31
N SER A 388 4.20 15.60 -18.37
CA SER A 388 5.51 16.17 -18.07
C SER A 388 5.27 17.44 -17.25
N SER A 389 5.90 17.53 -16.08
CA SER A 389 5.77 18.67 -15.19
C SER A 389 7.07 18.93 -14.48
N GLN A 390 7.46 20.20 -14.45
CA GLN A 390 8.60 20.67 -13.65
C GLN A 390 8.30 20.61 -12.15
N GLU A 391 7.04 20.45 -11.75
CA GLU A 391 6.65 20.31 -10.34
C GLU A 391 6.76 18.85 -9.85
N ARG A 392 6.76 17.87 -10.77
CA ARG A 392 6.82 16.44 -10.43
C ARG A 392 8.18 16.09 -9.84
N PHE A 393 8.16 15.29 -8.79
CA PHE A 393 9.35 14.79 -8.13
C PHE A 393 9.34 13.27 -8.00
N ARG A 394 10.43 12.65 -8.44
CA ARG A 394 10.79 11.23 -8.23
C ARG A 394 12.30 11.17 -7.98
N GLY A 395 12.73 10.53 -6.90
CA GLY A 395 14.14 10.43 -6.50
C GLY A 395 14.33 10.48 -4.99
N ILE A 396 15.35 11.20 -4.52
CA ILE A 396 15.70 11.31 -3.09
C ILE A 396 15.39 12.69 -2.55
N ARG A 397 14.59 12.77 -1.48
CA ARG A 397 14.43 13.99 -0.67
C ARG A 397 15.41 13.97 0.50
N ILE A 398 15.89 15.15 0.86
CA ILE A 398 16.76 15.34 2.02
C ILE A 398 16.13 16.40 2.92
N PHE A 399 15.84 16.01 4.15
CA PHE A 399 15.27 16.87 5.18
C PHE A 399 16.33 17.16 6.26
N ASP A 400 16.43 18.41 6.68
CA ASP A 400 17.05 18.77 7.95
C ASP A 400 16.06 18.45 9.07
N VAL A 401 16.47 17.56 9.96
CA VAL A 401 15.72 17.06 11.12
C VAL A 401 16.44 17.38 12.44
N SER A 402 17.31 18.39 12.45
CA SER A 402 17.91 18.93 13.70
C SER A 402 16.85 19.32 14.74
N ASP A 403 15.64 19.65 14.26
CA ASP A 403 14.42 19.73 15.05
C ASP A 403 13.34 18.81 14.43
N PHE A 404 13.10 17.66 15.06
CA PHE A 404 12.08 16.71 14.63
C PHE A 404 10.65 17.26 14.70
N GLU A 405 10.39 18.37 15.41
CA GLU A 405 9.07 19.02 15.42
C GLU A 405 8.85 19.94 14.22
N LEU A 406 9.92 20.31 13.52
CA LEU A 406 9.87 21.18 12.34
C LEU A 406 10.85 20.76 11.24
N PRO A 407 10.72 19.54 10.66
CA PRO A 407 11.58 19.10 9.57
C PRO A 407 11.49 20.04 8.36
N ARG A 408 12.63 20.31 7.72
CA ARG A 408 12.71 21.18 6.54
C ARG A 408 13.35 20.47 5.37
N GLN A 409 12.68 20.44 4.22
CA GLN A 409 13.29 19.94 2.99
C GLN A 409 14.44 20.87 2.59
N VAL A 410 15.67 20.36 2.56
CA VAL A 410 16.88 21.13 2.23
C VAL A 410 17.43 20.80 0.84
N ALA A 411 17.13 19.60 0.32
CA ALA A 411 17.48 19.21 -1.04
C ALA A 411 16.47 18.20 -1.60
N ALA A 412 16.43 18.10 -2.92
CA ALA A 412 15.70 17.09 -3.66
C ALA A 412 16.48 16.73 -4.91
N VAL A 413 16.84 15.46 -5.08
CA VAL A 413 17.63 14.96 -6.19
C VAL A 413 16.74 14.12 -7.10
N GLN A 414 16.47 14.60 -8.31
CA GLN A 414 15.62 13.92 -9.27
C GLN A 414 16.36 12.81 -10.01
N THR A 415 15.72 11.65 -10.13
CA THR A 415 16.24 10.50 -10.88
C THR A 415 15.31 10.12 -12.02
N CYS A 416 15.82 9.33 -12.97
CA CYS A 416 15.03 8.92 -14.13
C CYS A 416 13.93 7.90 -13.80
N ARG A 417 14.13 7.11 -12.74
CA ARG A 417 13.22 6.04 -12.33
C ARG A 417 12.65 6.21 -10.91
N GLY A 418 12.92 7.34 -10.26
CA GLY A 418 12.60 7.53 -8.85
C GLY A 418 13.58 6.80 -7.94
N SER A 419 13.21 6.66 -6.67
CA SER A 419 13.90 5.79 -5.71
C SER A 419 12.82 4.94 -5.05
N HIS A 420 12.84 3.65 -5.37
CA HIS A 420 12.07 2.60 -4.71
C HIS A 420 12.60 2.40 -3.30
N THR A 421 13.91 2.15 -3.22
CA THR A 421 14.68 2.05 -1.97
C THR A 421 15.93 2.90 -2.09
N HIS A 422 16.61 3.09 -0.97
CA HIS A 422 17.95 3.67 -0.96
C HIS A 422 18.84 3.07 0.11
N THR A 423 20.15 3.21 -0.10
CA THR A 423 21.15 2.83 0.89
C THR A 423 22.13 3.96 1.10
N VAL A 424 22.36 4.34 2.36
CA VAL A 424 23.41 5.29 2.73
C VAL A 424 24.76 4.60 2.76
N VAL A 425 25.76 5.22 2.15
CA VAL A 425 27.15 4.76 2.10
C VAL A 425 28.07 5.85 2.61
N THR A 426 28.88 5.54 3.61
CA THR A 426 29.91 6.44 4.14
C THR A 426 31.27 6.06 3.57
N ASP A 427 32.09 7.06 3.27
CA ASP A 427 33.50 6.84 2.91
C ASP A 427 34.36 6.92 4.20
N PRO A 428 35.11 5.87 4.58
CA PRO A 428 36.03 5.95 5.71
C PRO A 428 37.11 7.04 5.59
N ASP A 429 37.42 7.47 4.36
CA ASP A 429 38.45 8.46 4.04
C ASP A 429 37.88 9.88 3.77
N ASP A 430 36.55 10.06 3.76
CA ASP A 430 35.88 11.36 3.58
C ASP A 430 34.77 11.58 4.63
N ASP A 431 35.05 12.44 5.61
CA ASP A 431 34.10 12.84 6.65
C ASP A 431 33.21 14.03 6.26
N GLY A 432 33.43 14.61 5.07
CA GLY A 432 32.71 15.77 4.56
C GLY A 432 31.46 15.43 3.76
N ASN A 433 31.37 14.19 3.26
CA ASN A 433 30.28 13.73 2.42
C ASN A 433 29.81 12.34 2.85
N PHE A 434 28.58 12.03 2.48
CA PHE A 434 28.10 10.66 2.37
C PHE A 434 27.45 10.47 1.01
N TYR A 435 27.24 9.22 0.66
CA TYR A 435 26.66 8.81 -0.60
C TYR A 435 25.34 8.11 -0.35
N VAL A 436 24.44 8.22 -1.32
CA VAL A 436 23.16 7.50 -1.35
C VAL A 436 23.12 6.72 -2.64
N TYR A 437 23.01 5.40 -2.54
CA TYR A 437 22.73 4.54 -3.66
C TYR A 437 21.22 4.44 -3.79
N GLY A 438 20.67 5.18 -4.75
CA GLY A 438 19.24 5.17 -5.04
C GLY A 438 18.94 4.10 -6.08
N SER A 439 17.99 3.21 -5.76
CA SER A 439 17.49 2.24 -6.72
C SER A 439 16.07 2.58 -7.13
N GLY A 440 15.85 2.82 -8.42
CA GLY A 440 14.52 3.12 -8.98
C GLY A 440 14.01 1.93 -9.79
N THR A 441 12.79 1.51 -9.54
CA THR A 441 12.11 0.41 -10.22
C THR A 441 10.99 0.89 -11.15
N SER A 442 10.42 2.07 -10.86
CA SER A 442 9.35 2.67 -11.67
C SER A 442 9.81 2.99 -13.10
N ARG A 443 8.82 3.16 -13.99
CA ARG A 443 9.02 3.48 -15.41
C ARG A 443 9.93 4.69 -15.61
N VAL A 444 10.76 4.65 -16.66
CA VAL A 444 11.66 5.74 -17.00
C VAL A 444 10.86 6.98 -17.41
N ARG A 445 11.26 8.14 -16.90
CA ARG A 445 10.66 9.43 -17.27
C ARG A 445 10.98 9.78 -18.71
N SER A 446 10.09 10.52 -19.36
CA SER A 446 10.38 11.06 -20.68
C SER A 446 11.55 12.06 -20.61
N GLY A 447 12.37 12.08 -21.66
CA GLY A 447 13.45 13.06 -21.79
C GLY A 447 12.95 14.52 -21.85
N GLU A 448 11.66 14.73 -22.17
CA GLU A 448 11.00 16.04 -22.09
C GLU A 448 10.75 16.49 -20.65
N GLU A 449 10.53 15.55 -19.74
CA GLU A 449 10.29 15.83 -18.32
C GLU A 449 11.61 15.96 -17.56
N LEU A 450 12.54 15.03 -17.77
CA LEU A 450 13.87 15.07 -17.19
C LEU A 450 14.91 14.72 -18.25
N GLU A 451 15.74 15.71 -18.60
CA GLU A 451 16.79 15.55 -19.59
C GLU A 451 17.75 14.41 -19.22
N GLY A 452 18.09 13.57 -20.21
CA GLY A 452 18.99 12.42 -20.04
C GLY A 452 18.31 11.11 -19.64
N CYS A 453 16.98 11.08 -19.55
CA CYS A 453 16.22 9.85 -19.32
C CYS A 453 15.74 9.22 -20.65
N SER A 454 15.94 7.91 -20.77
CA SER A 454 15.54 7.08 -21.92
C SER A 454 15.40 5.63 -21.44
N ASP A 455 14.35 4.96 -21.90
CA ASP A 455 14.06 3.53 -21.75
C ASP A 455 14.48 2.71 -22.97
N ASP A 456 15.15 3.33 -23.94
CA ASP A 456 15.62 2.63 -25.13
C ASP A 456 16.55 1.48 -24.74
N SER A 457 16.57 0.44 -25.57
CA SER A 457 17.43 -0.73 -25.37
C SER A 457 18.90 -0.29 -25.23
N PRO A 458 19.71 -0.92 -24.36
CA PRO A 458 21.14 -0.61 -24.25
C PRO A 458 21.93 -0.78 -25.56
N PHE A 459 21.39 -1.52 -26.54
CA PHE A 459 21.97 -1.65 -27.89
C PHE A 459 21.70 -0.43 -28.79
N GLU A 460 20.62 0.31 -28.52
CA GLU A 460 20.21 1.50 -29.27
C GLU A 460 20.72 2.77 -28.58
N ASN A 461 20.65 2.81 -27.26
CA ASN A 461 21.11 3.92 -26.44
C ASN A 461 22.01 3.44 -25.28
N PRO A 462 23.34 3.65 -25.35
CA PRO A 462 24.25 3.26 -24.28
C PRO A 462 24.07 4.10 -23.00
N GLU A 463 23.26 5.16 -23.02
CA GLU A 463 22.93 6.01 -21.88
C GLU A 463 21.56 5.69 -21.26
N THR A 464 20.96 4.54 -21.60
CA THR A 464 19.68 4.06 -21.06
C THR A 464 19.59 4.15 -19.54
N ALA A 465 18.40 4.45 -19.02
CA ALA A 465 18.11 4.55 -17.59
C ALA A 465 17.95 3.21 -16.88
N LEU A 466 17.96 2.11 -17.63
CA LEU A 466 17.90 0.74 -17.15
C LEU A 466 19.30 0.25 -16.74
N PHE A 467 19.36 -0.88 -16.01
CA PHE A 467 20.59 -1.60 -15.65
C PHE A 467 21.61 -0.83 -14.79
N ARG A 468 21.16 0.24 -14.13
CA ARG A 468 22.03 1.14 -13.36
C ARG A 468 21.39 1.60 -12.06
N ILE A 469 22.22 2.03 -11.13
CA ILE A 469 21.81 2.73 -9.91
C ILE A 469 22.20 4.20 -10.01
N ASP A 470 21.54 5.07 -9.24
CA ASP A 470 21.95 6.46 -9.10
C ASP A 470 22.83 6.62 -7.84
N VAL A 471 24.08 7.08 -8.01
CA VAL A 471 24.96 7.40 -6.89
C VAL A 471 24.91 8.89 -6.62
N ILE A 472 24.36 9.26 -5.47
CA ILE A 472 24.13 10.64 -5.08
C ILE A 472 25.12 11.01 -3.99
N ARG A 473 25.93 12.05 -4.21
CA ARG A 473 26.78 12.60 -3.16
C ARG A 473 26.02 13.69 -2.41
N VAL A 474 26.06 13.64 -1.09
CA VAL A 474 25.46 14.62 -0.20
C VAL A 474 26.54 15.23 0.70
N PRO A 475 26.86 16.53 0.51
CA PRO A 475 27.78 17.22 1.41
C PRO A 475 27.13 17.48 2.78
N MET A 476 27.76 17.02 3.86
CA MET A 476 27.22 17.13 5.23
C MET A 476 26.91 18.58 5.65
N ARG A 477 27.75 19.53 5.21
CA ARG A 477 27.61 20.95 5.57
C ARG A 477 26.72 21.75 4.63
N ASN A 478 26.51 21.26 3.41
CA ASN A 478 25.79 21.95 2.34
C ASN A 478 24.91 20.93 1.62
N PRO A 479 23.90 20.36 2.29
CA PRO A 479 23.07 19.30 1.73
C PRO A 479 22.32 19.75 0.47
N GLN A 480 22.07 21.05 0.29
CA GLN A 480 21.47 21.61 -0.92
C GLN A 480 22.30 21.38 -2.20
N ASP A 481 23.60 21.09 -2.07
CA ASP A 481 24.49 20.80 -3.19
C ASP A 481 24.49 19.31 -3.57
N ALA A 482 23.60 18.52 -2.96
CA ALA A 482 23.42 17.11 -3.25
C ALA A 482 23.08 16.88 -4.72
N ARG A 483 23.75 15.90 -5.32
CA ARG A 483 23.59 15.60 -6.76
C ARG A 483 24.05 14.20 -7.08
N ILE A 484 23.54 13.69 -8.19
CA ILE A 484 24.04 12.47 -8.81
C ILE A 484 25.47 12.73 -9.29
N VAL A 485 26.42 11.92 -8.81
CA VAL A 485 27.84 12.00 -9.19
C VAL A 485 28.22 10.88 -10.16
N SER A 486 27.52 9.76 -10.13
CA SER A 486 27.69 8.68 -11.10
C SER A 486 26.40 7.87 -11.28
N ARG A 487 26.36 7.11 -12.39
CA ARG A 487 25.27 6.19 -12.74
C ARG A 487 25.86 4.86 -13.25
N PRO A 488 26.45 4.06 -12.37
CA PRO A 488 27.16 2.86 -12.77
C PRO A 488 26.17 1.82 -13.30
N PHE A 489 26.49 1.24 -14.46
CA PHE A 489 25.76 0.10 -15.02
C PHE A 489 26.15 -1.17 -14.26
N VAL A 490 25.48 -1.44 -13.15
CA VAL A 490 25.84 -2.52 -12.22
C VAL A 490 25.54 -3.93 -12.76
N PHE A 491 24.79 -4.03 -13.86
CA PHE A 491 24.51 -5.28 -14.57
C PHE A 491 25.47 -5.52 -15.74
N ARG A 492 26.38 -4.57 -16.01
CA ARG A 492 27.31 -4.68 -17.12
C ARG A 492 28.27 -5.83 -16.90
N ASP A 493 28.40 -6.68 -17.91
CA ASP A 493 29.41 -7.74 -17.92
C ASP A 493 30.82 -7.11 -17.97
N PRO A 494 31.70 -7.38 -16.98
CA PRO A 494 32.99 -6.71 -16.85
C PRO A 494 33.99 -7.14 -17.93
N GLU A 495 33.81 -8.31 -18.57
CA GLU A 495 34.75 -8.82 -19.58
C GLU A 495 34.42 -8.29 -20.98
N SER A 496 33.15 -8.35 -21.37
CA SER A 496 32.63 -7.98 -22.69
C SER A 496 32.14 -6.54 -22.76
N GLY A 497 31.77 -5.95 -21.61
CA GLY A 497 31.22 -4.60 -21.51
C GLY A 497 29.74 -4.47 -21.90
N VAL A 498 29.04 -5.57 -22.17
CA VAL A 498 27.60 -5.61 -22.48
C VAL A 498 26.79 -5.17 -21.26
N ILE A 499 25.89 -4.20 -21.42
CA ILE A 499 25.17 -3.55 -20.31
C ILE A 499 24.15 -4.49 -19.65
N ALA A 500 23.36 -5.21 -20.45
CA ALA A 500 22.50 -6.30 -19.98
C ALA A 500 23.35 -7.58 -19.91
N GLY A 501 24.29 -7.62 -18.97
CA GLY A 501 25.33 -8.66 -18.90
C GLY A 501 24.95 -9.89 -18.08
N LEU A 502 23.74 -9.94 -17.53
CA LEU A 502 23.28 -10.99 -16.63
C LEU A 502 22.27 -11.92 -17.30
N TRP A 503 20.98 -11.66 -17.10
CA TRP A 503 19.91 -12.51 -17.58
C TRP A 503 18.92 -11.72 -18.43
N ASP A 504 18.77 -12.12 -19.69
CA ASP A 504 17.88 -11.51 -20.68
C ASP A 504 16.44 -12.07 -20.60
N GLY A 505 16.14 -12.93 -19.63
CA GLY A 505 14.87 -13.65 -19.50
C GLY A 505 14.86 -15.04 -20.13
N GLY A 506 13.99 -15.93 -19.63
CA GLY A 506 13.75 -17.28 -20.19
C GLY A 506 13.74 -18.41 -19.17
N ASP A 507 13.85 -19.63 -19.69
CA ASP A 507 13.86 -20.90 -18.93
C ASP A 507 15.29 -21.23 -18.42
N HIS A 508 15.47 -21.39 -17.11
CA HIS A 508 16.73 -21.83 -16.49
C HIS A 508 16.94 -23.36 -16.54
N GLY A 509 16.05 -24.09 -17.22
CA GLY A 509 16.07 -25.52 -17.45
C GLY A 509 14.95 -26.27 -16.69
N PRO A 510 14.85 -27.59 -16.92
CA PRO A 510 13.81 -28.41 -16.29
C PRO A 510 13.82 -28.28 -14.76
N ASP A 511 12.64 -28.09 -14.17
CA ASP A 511 12.41 -27.91 -12.73
C ASP A 511 12.97 -26.59 -12.12
N THR A 512 13.19 -25.57 -12.95
CA THR A 512 13.56 -24.21 -12.50
C THR A 512 12.45 -23.20 -12.81
N GLN A 513 12.49 -22.02 -12.20
CA GLN A 513 11.54 -20.94 -12.45
C GLN A 513 11.90 -20.21 -13.76
N ASP A 514 10.89 -19.89 -14.58
CA ASP A 514 11.04 -18.91 -15.64
C ASP A 514 11.19 -17.52 -15.01
N THR A 515 12.24 -16.79 -15.37
CA THR A 515 12.50 -15.45 -14.84
C THR A 515 12.49 -14.43 -15.97
N ARG A 516 12.17 -13.18 -15.63
CA ARG A 516 12.19 -12.04 -16.56
C ARG A 516 13.56 -11.38 -16.56
N GLU A 517 13.81 -10.57 -17.59
CA GLU A 517 14.97 -9.68 -17.61
C GLU A 517 15.01 -8.83 -16.34
N THR A 518 16.21 -8.68 -15.79
CA THR A 518 16.45 -7.97 -14.53
C THR A 518 17.26 -6.71 -14.84
N ASP A 519 16.70 -5.53 -14.55
CA ASP A 519 17.31 -4.25 -14.90
C ASP A 519 17.54 -3.30 -13.72
N GLN A 520 17.22 -3.74 -12.51
CA GLN A 520 17.21 -2.94 -11.31
C GLN A 520 17.55 -3.76 -10.07
N CYS A 521 18.12 -3.09 -9.06
CA CYS A 521 18.26 -3.67 -7.73
C CYS A 521 17.03 -3.34 -6.89
N HIS A 522 16.52 -4.28 -6.09
CA HIS A 522 15.51 -3.95 -5.10
C HIS A 522 16.18 -3.34 -3.88
N ASP A 523 17.12 -4.05 -3.25
CA ASP A 523 17.85 -3.59 -2.06
C ASP A 523 19.36 -3.69 -2.25
N ILE A 524 20.09 -2.77 -1.60
CA ILE A 524 21.54 -2.84 -1.50
C ILE A 524 21.93 -2.78 -0.02
N THR A 525 22.77 -3.69 0.41
CA THR A 525 23.37 -3.70 1.74
C THR A 525 24.85 -3.34 1.62
N VAL A 526 25.32 -2.37 2.41
CA VAL A 526 26.72 -1.93 2.36
C VAL A 526 27.52 -2.36 3.60
N PHE A 527 28.80 -2.63 3.39
CA PHE A 527 29.81 -2.92 4.40
C PHE A 527 31.01 -1.96 4.20
N PRO A 528 30.89 -0.67 4.55
CA PRO A 528 31.90 0.35 4.22
C PRO A 528 33.30 0.04 4.75
N GLU A 529 33.41 -0.54 5.94
CA GLU A 529 34.71 -0.94 6.52
C GLU A 529 35.46 -2.01 5.69
N ARG A 530 34.74 -2.71 4.81
CA ARG A 530 35.29 -3.73 3.91
C ARG A 530 35.40 -3.25 2.47
N GLY A 531 34.89 -2.06 2.15
CA GLY A 531 34.77 -1.60 0.78
C GLY A 531 33.87 -2.51 -0.06
N LEU A 532 32.83 -3.13 0.53
CA LEU A 532 31.93 -4.05 -0.18
C LEU A 532 30.46 -3.66 -0.04
N ALA A 533 29.66 -3.95 -1.05
CA ALA A 533 28.20 -3.92 -0.99
C ALA A 533 27.60 -5.15 -1.68
N ALA A 534 26.42 -5.58 -1.24
CA ALA A 534 25.69 -6.69 -1.84
C ALA A 534 24.30 -6.20 -2.26
N GLY A 535 23.93 -6.42 -3.53
CA GLY A 535 22.64 -6.06 -4.09
C GLY A 535 21.74 -7.29 -4.30
N ALA A 536 20.48 -7.17 -3.93
CA ALA A 536 19.41 -8.08 -4.33
C ALA A 536 18.70 -7.48 -5.55
N CYS A 537 18.90 -8.05 -6.73
CA CYS A 537 18.60 -7.39 -8.00
C CYS A 537 17.70 -8.20 -8.92
N SER A 538 16.41 -8.23 -8.55
CA SER A 538 15.30 -8.83 -9.30
C SER A 538 15.50 -10.28 -9.72
N GLY A 539 16.20 -11.08 -8.90
CA GLY A 539 16.54 -12.47 -9.20
C GLY A 539 18.03 -12.75 -9.09
N ASN A 540 18.87 -11.73 -9.33
CA ASN A 540 20.32 -11.85 -9.18
C ASN A 540 20.79 -11.38 -7.80
N GLY A 541 21.85 -11.99 -7.30
CA GLY A 541 22.65 -11.45 -6.19
C GLY A 541 23.93 -10.83 -6.72
N LEU A 542 24.17 -9.55 -6.50
CA LEU A 542 25.38 -8.85 -6.98
C LEU A 542 26.30 -8.51 -5.82
N LEU A 543 27.61 -8.67 -6.00
CA LEU A 543 28.63 -8.16 -5.09
C LEU A 543 29.38 -7.00 -5.75
N PHE A 544 29.47 -5.89 -5.03
CA PHE A 544 30.14 -4.66 -5.48
C PHE A 544 31.38 -4.38 -4.62
N ASP A 545 32.47 -3.94 -5.26
CA ASP A 545 33.53 -3.17 -4.62
C ASP A 545 33.09 -1.71 -4.56
N ILE A 546 33.07 -1.17 -3.34
CA ILE A 546 32.69 0.21 -3.01
C ILE A 546 33.83 0.94 -2.30
N SER A 547 35.08 0.49 -2.48
CA SER A 547 36.27 1.20 -1.99
C SER A 547 36.39 2.61 -2.55
N ASP A 548 35.80 2.87 -3.71
CA ASP A 548 35.42 4.19 -4.21
C ASP A 548 33.89 4.28 -4.21
N PRO A 549 33.26 4.88 -3.19
CA PRO A 549 31.81 4.97 -3.09
C PRO A 549 31.16 5.73 -4.25
N GLU A 550 31.89 6.62 -4.94
CA GLU A 550 31.38 7.31 -6.12
C GLU A 550 31.24 6.38 -7.32
N ASN A 551 32.02 5.30 -7.40
CA ASN A 551 32.10 4.44 -8.57
C ASN A 551 32.07 2.96 -8.18
N PRO A 552 30.93 2.45 -7.65
CA PRO A 552 30.84 1.04 -7.28
C PRO A 552 30.99 0.15 -8.51
N VAL A 553 31.76 -0.94 -8.36
CA VAL A 553 32.07 -1.88 -9.44
C VAL A 553 31.61 -3.28 -9.06
N ARG A 554 30.86 -3.94 -9.94
CA ARG A 554 30.50 -5.35 -9.74
C ARG A 554 31.76 -6.24 -9.80
N VAL A 555 31.94 -7.06 -8.78
CA VAL A 555 33.09 -7.98 -8.64
C VAL A 555 32.68 -9.46 -8.62
N ASP A 556 31.42 -9.76 -8.32
CA ASP A 556 30.87 -11.11 -8.36
C ASP A 556 29.34 -11.09 -8.55
N GLU A 557 28.77 -12.21 -8.98
CA GLU A 557 27.33 -12.36 -9.19
C GLU A 557 26.82 -13.79 -8.94
N VAL A 558 25.56 -13.87 -8.57
CA VAL A 558 24.75 -15.09 -8.55
C VAL A 558 23.55 -14.82 -9.46
N ILE A 559 23.43 -15.60 -10.52
CA ILE A 559 22.34 -15.53 -11.51
C ILE A 559 21.25 -16.53 -11.15
#